data_AF-A0A5S5BUF0-F1
#
_entry.id   AF-A0A5S5BUF0-F1
#
_cell.length_a   1.000
_cell.length_b   1.000
_cell.length_c   1.000
_cell.angle_alpha   90.00
_cell.angle_beta   90.00
_cell.angle_gamma   90.00
#
_symmetry.space_group_name_H-M   'P 1'
#
loop_
_entity.id
_entity.type
_entity.pdbx_description
1 polymer ?
#
loop_
_entity_poly.entity_id
_entity_poly.type
_entity_poly.pdbx_seq_one_letter_code
_entity_poly.pdbx_strand_id
1 'polypeptide(L)'
;MIYDSLNIKIAQEQYFSNHKTHFMKFIPTVVIIIVAFLSTGVTAQDANSLINTHIEKTGGRENWERIDGIKMTTSVNFKGFNLPMSIISTSDGKQAMIAQPFGQDIVLFASDGKTSWAKNPMTLQTEKLSEDQADQMKKISDIFPNPLLRYRKNGFVANLVGNATVGGKNTFKIELKETESMDTTIFYLDTTTYLPVRIEKTVNNELNTIEIKAYQTIDGMVFPVKFSRNGTDAEINTIVLNPEIDQNLFKFPG
;
A
#
# COMPACT_ATOMS: atom_id res chain seq x y z
N MET A 1 -72.74 -39.85 -53.06
CA MET A 1 -72.47 -38.73 -52.12
C MET A 1 -72.04 -39.15 -50.71
N ILE A 2 -72.10 -40.43 -50.31
CA ILE A 2 -71.67 -40.85 -48.95
C ILE A 2 -70.17 -41.21 -48.90
N TYR A 3 -69.57 -41.66 -50.02
CA TYR A 3 -68.17 -42.11 -50.09
C TYR A 3 -67.12 -40.99 -49.91
N ASP A 4 -67.38 -39.79 -50.45
CA ASP A 4 -66.45 -38.64 -50.32
C ASP A 4 -66.43 -38.07 -48.90
N SER A 5 -67.58 -38.06 -48.20
CA SER A 5 -67.67 -37.55 -46.84
C SER A 5 -66.90 -38.39 -45.82
N LEU A 6 -66.77 -39.71 -46.07
CA LEU A 6 -66.04 -40.63 -45.19
C LEU A 6 -64.52 -40.50 -45.39
N ASN A 7 -64.07 -40.32 -46.63
CA ASN A 7 -62.64 -40.14 -46.95
C ASN A 7 -62.10 -38.79 -46.44
N ILE A 8 -62.91 -37.73 -46.47
CA ILE A 8 -62.53 -36.41 -45.91
C ILE A 8 -62.41 -36.49 -44.39
N LYS A 9 -63.28 -37.25 -43.71
CA LYS A 9 -63.25 -37.41 -42.25
C LYS A 9 -62.04 -38.24 -41.79
N ILE A 10 -61.72 -39.32 -42.50
CA ILE A 10 -60.54 -40.15 -42.24
C ILE A 10 -59.24 -39.37 -42.52
N ALA A 11 -59.20 -38.55 -43.58
CA ALA A 11 -58.06 -37.69 -43.87
C ALA A 11 -57.86 -36.57 -42.83
N GLN A 12 -58.95 -35.99 -42.29
CA GLN A 12 -58.88 -35.02 -41.20
C GLN A 12 -58.43 -35.68 -39.88
N GLU A 13 -58.97 -36.84 -39.51
CA GLU A 13 -58.57 -37.54 -38.28
C GLU A 13 -57.10 -38.03 -38.34
N GLN A 14 -56.61 -38.50 -39.50
CA GLN A 14 -55.19 -38.83 -39.69
C GLN A 14 -54.28 -37.59 -39.67
N TYR A 15 -54.73 -36.45 -40.21
CA TYR A 15 -53.98 -35.18 -40.14
C TYR A 15 -53.85 -34.69 -38.69
N PHE A 16 -54.93 -34.71 -37.91
CA PHE A 16 -54.90 -34.33 -36.49
C PHE A 16 -54.18 -35.35 -35.60
N SER A 17 -54.22 -36.65 -35.92
CA SER A 17 -53.47 -37.70 -35.20
C SER A 17 -51.96 -37.63 -35.46
N ASN A 18 -51.53 -37.41 -36.70
CA ASN A 18 -50.11 -37.29 -37.04
C ASN A 18 -49.48 -35.97 -36.57
N HIS A 19 -50.27 -34.94 -36.26
CA HIS A 19 -49.76 -33.65 -35.77
C HIS A 19 -49.86 -33.50 -34.24
N LYS A 20 -50.52 -34.43 -33.53
CA LYS A 20 -50.55 -34.45 -32.05
C LYS A 20 -49.34 -35.14 -31.40
N THR A 21 -48.50 -35.85 -32.15
CA THR A 21 -47.34 -36.57 -31.60
C THR A 21 -46.00 -35.85 -31.75
N HIS A 22 -45.97 -34.68 -32.38
CA HIS A 22 -44.75 -33.85 -32.49
C HIS A 22 -44.83 -32.47 -31.80
N PHE A 23 -45.99 -32.07 -31.28
CA PHE A 23 -46.14 -30.76 -30.62
C PHE A 23 -45.94 -30.78 -29.09
N MET A 24 -45.52 -31.91 -28.52
CA MET A 24 -45.28 -32.03 -27.07
C MET A 24 -44.00 -32.82 -26.74
N LYS A 25 -42.90 -32.48 -27.42
CA LYS A 25 -41.52 -32.84 -27.02
C LYS A 25 -40.51 -31.70 -27.28
N PHE A 26 -40.97 -30.46 -27.31
CA PHE A 26 -40.12 -29.28 -27.52
C PHE A 26 -39.99 -28.37 -26.29
N ILE A 27 -40.34 -28.87 -25.10
CA ILE A 27 -40.10 -28.22 -23.80
C ILE A 27 -39.89 -29.37 -22.79
N PRO A 28 -38.64 -29.80 -22.51
CA PRO A 28 -37.89 -29.20 -21.41
C PRO A 28 -36.36 -29.28 -21.61
N THR A 29 -35.76 -28.60 -22.60
CA THR A 29 -34.29 -28.63 -22.74
C THR A 29 -33.65 -27.29 -23.12
N VAL A 30 -34.43 -26.21 -23.29
CA VAL A 30 -33.88 -24.87 -23.62
C VAL A 30 -33.96 -23.86 -22.46
N VAL A 31 -34.49 -24.26 -21.28
CA VAL A 31 -34.58 -23.38 -20.09
C VAL A 31 -33.52 -23.69 -19.01
N ILE A 32 -32.62 -24.65 -19.26
CA ILE A 32 -31.49 -24.94 -18.38
C ILE A 32 -30.22 -24.74 -19.21
N ILE A 33 -29.57 -23.57 -19.05
CA ILE A 33 -28.20 -23.15 -19.46
C ILE A 33 -28.13 -21.60 -19.64
N ILE A 34 -29.05 -20.80 -19.08
CA ILE A 34 -28.84 -19.35 -18.87
C ILE A 34 -29.05 -18.98 -17.37
N VAL A 35 -28.65 -19.88 -16.47
CA VAL A 35 -28.56 -19.60 -15.02
C VAL A 35 -27.28 -20.22 -14.47
N ALA A 36 -26.14 -19.85 -15.05
CA ALA A 36 -24.81 -20.11 -14.50
C ALA A 36 -23.88 -18.89 -14.65
N PHE A 37 -24.46 -17.68 -14.70
CA PHE A 37 -23.73 -16.40 -14.64
C PHE A 37 -24.21 -15.52 -13.48
N LEU A 38 -24.73 -16.16 -12.42
CA LEU A 38 -25.15 -15.51 -11.17
C LEU A 38 -24.54 -16.21 -9.95
N SER A 39 -23.32 -16.73 -10.07
CA SER A 39 -22.45 -16.85 -8.89
C SER A 39 -21.95 -15.45 -8.53
N THR A 40 -22.82 -14.75 -7.80
CA THR A 40 -22.50 -13.89 -6.66
C THR A 40 -21.05 -13.44 -6.57
N GLY A 41 -20.86 -12.13 -6.75
CA GLY A 41 -19.58 -11.46 -6.76
C GLY A 41 -18.62 -11.99 -5.71
N VAL A 42 -17.49 -12.50 -6.20
CA VAL A 42 -16.23 -12.08 -5.59
C VAL A 42 -16.31 -10.56 -5.64
N THR A 43 -16.64 -9.90 -4.53
CA THR A 43 -16.13 -8.55 -4.33
C THR A 43 -14.63 -8.77 -4.35
N ALA A 44 -14.03 -8.68 -5.53
CA ALA A 44 -12.61 -8.52 -5.68
C ALA A 44 -12.36 -7.28 -4.86
N GLN A 45 -11.89 -7.49 -3.64
CA GLN A 45 -11.62 -6.38 -2.77
C GLN A 45 -10.53 -5.63 -3.49
N ASP A 46 -10.89 -4.52 -4.10
CA ASP A 46 -9.94 -3.77 -4.89
C ASP A 46 -8.87 -3.28 -3.92
N ALA A 47 -7.59 -3.40 -4.30
CA ALA A 47 -6.47 -2.91 -3.50
C ALA A 47 -6.72 -1.47 -3.03
N ASN A 48 -7.40 -0.70 -3.86
CA ASN A 48 -7.81 0.67 -3.60
C ASN A 48 -8.80 0.79 -2.43
N SER A 49 -9.78 -0.12 -2.34
CA SER A 49 -10.73 -0.17 -1.21
C SER A 49 -10.02 -0.55 0.09
N LEU A 50 -9.06 -1.47 0.03
CA LEU A 50 -8.25 -1.88 1.18
C LEU A 50 -7.35 -0.74 1.67
N ILE A 51 -6.69 -0.06 0.74
CA ILE A 51 -5.88 1.12 1.02
C ILE A 51 -6.74 2.24 1.63
N ASN A 52 -7.91 2.52 1.07
CA ASN A 52 -8.82 3.52 1.64
C ASN A 52 -9.25 3.13 3.06
N THR A 53 -9.58 1.86 3.30
CA THR A 53 -9.93 1.39 4.65
C THR A 53 -8.76 1.56 5.62
N HIS A 54 -7.54 1.26 5.19
CA HIS A 54 -6.33 1.51 5.97
C HIS A 54 -6.18 2.99 6.32
N ILE A 55 -6.34 3.90 5.35
CA ILE A 55 -6.23 5.35 5.58
C ILE A 55 -7.28 5.80 6.60
N GLU A 56 -8.54 5.38 6.46
CA GLU A 56 -9.60 5.70 7.42
C GLU A 56 -9.31 5.17 8.83
N LYS A 57 -8.82 3.93 8.94
CA LYS A 57 -8.48 3.31 10.24
C LYS A 57 -7.25 3.90 10.92
N THR A 58 -6.36 4.55 10.16
CA THR A 58 -5.10 5.11 10.67
C THR A 58 -5.16 6.61 10.94
N GLY A 59 -6.31 7.24 10.78
CA GLY A 59 -6.51 8.65 11.11
C GLY A 59 -7.38 9.43 10.12
N GLY A 60 -7.72 8.84 8.97
CA GLY A 60 -8.52 9.49 7.94
C GLY A 60 -7.70 10.39 7.02
N ARG A 61 -8.15 10.53 5.78
CA ARG A 61 -7.42 11.26 4.73
C ARG A 61 -7.10 12.70 5.12
N GLU A 62 -8.07 13.43 5.67
CA GLU A 62 -7.90 14.85 6.02
C GLU A 62 -6.81 15.08 7.08
N ASN A 63 -6.75 14.22 8.11
CA ASN A 63 -5.73 14.34 9.15
C ASN A 63 -4.32 14.08 8.60
N TRP A 64 -4.18 13.03 7.77
CA TRP A 64 -2.91 12.74 7.11
C TRP A 64 -2.49 13.86 6.14
N GLU A 65 -3.42 14.44 5.37
CA GLU A 65 -3.12 15.50 4.41
C GLU A 65 -2.78 16.86 5.05
N ARG A 66 -3.15 17.07 6.32
CA ARG A 66 -2.83 18.29 7.11
C ARG A 66 -1.42 18.26 7.73
N ILE A 67 -0.68 17.15 7.60
CA ILE A 67 0.67 17.08 8.14
C ILE A 67 1.63 17.83 7.19
N ASP A 68 2.20 18.91 7.69
CA ASP A 68 3.27 19.68 7.04
C ASP A 68 4.66 19.22 7.46
N GLY A 69 4.79 18.64 8.65
CA GLY A 69 6.07 18.13 9.14
C GLY A 69 5.90 17.05 10.20
N ILE A 70 6.86 16.13 10.25
CA ILE A 70 7.00 15.16 11.34
C ILE A 70 8.43 15.20 11.84
N LYS A 71 8.60 15.28 13.17
CA LYS A 71 9.87 15.01 13.85
C LYS A 71 9.73 13.73 14.66
N MET A 72 10.57 12.75 14.38
CA MET A 72 10.65 11.50 15.13
C MET A 72 11.99 11.44 15.88
N THR A 73 11.99 10.98 17.12
CA THR A 73 13.24 10.69 17.84
C THR A 73 13.38 9.19 18.04
N THR A 74 14.57 8.65 17.81
CA THR A 74 14.92 7.25 18.03
C THR A 74 16.26 7.15 18.76
N SER A 75 16.62 5.95 19.24
CA SER A 75 17.93 5.67 19.78
C SER A 75 18.51 4.46 19.06
N VAL A 76 19.69 4.61 18.46
CA VAL A 76 20.40 3.50 17.80
C VAL A 76 21.56 3.08 18.66
N ASN A 77 21.68 1.77 18.90
CA ASN A 77 22.85 1.22 19.54
C ASN A 77 24.01 1.19 18.55
N PHE A 78 25.04 1.99 18.81
CA PHE A 78 26.26 2.05 18.04
C PHE A 78 27.43 1.63 18.92
N LYS A 79 27.97 0.42 18.68
CA LYS A 79 29.11 -0.15 19.43
C LYS A 79 28.91 -0.13 20.97
N GLY A 80 27.70 -0.41 21.43
CA GLY A 80 27.36 -0.41 22.86
C GLY A 80 26.97 0.97 23.44
N PHE A 81 27.09 2.05 22.66
CA PHE A 81 26.57 3.37 23.04
C PHE A 81 25.19 3.61 22.41
N ASN A 82 24.23 4.09 23.19
CA ASN A 82 22.94 4.50 22.67
C ASN A 82 23.05 5.94 22.14
N LEU A 83 23.01 6.08 20.81
CA LEU A 83 23.07 7.35 20.12
C LEU A 83 21.64 7.85 19.84
N PRO A 84 21.19 8.95 20.47
CA PRO A 84 19.91 9.55 20.13
C PRO A 84 19.98 10.17 18.74
N MET A 85 18.90 10.01 17.99
CA MET A 85 18.76 10.59 16.66
C MET A 85 17.38 11.22 16.49
N SER A 86 17.31 12.31 15.73
CA SER A 86 16.08 12.91 15.25
C SER A 86 16.00 12.78 13.73
N ILE A 87 14.82 12.42 13.22
CA ILE A 87 14.49 12.41 11.80
C ILE A 87 13.38 13.43 11.59
N ILE A 88 13.57 14.33 10.63
CA ILE A 88 12.59 15.34 10.25
C ILE A 88 12.24 15.12 8.78
N SER A 89 10.96 15.19 8.45
CA SER A 89 10.44 15.15 7.08
C SER A 89 9.27 16.09 6.95
N THR A 90 9.15 16.77 5.81
CA THR A 90 8.11 17.78 5.57
C THR A 90 7.36 17.55 4.26
N SER A 91 6.16 18.12 4.14
CA SER A 91 5.28 17.98 2.97
C SER A 91 5.84 18.63 1.70
N ASP A 92 6.73 19.61 1.83
CA ASP A 92 7.45 20.26 0.74
C ASP A 92 8.78 19.55 0.37
N GLY A 93 9.00 18.35 0.93
CA GLY A 93 10.07 17.45 0.54
C GLY A 93 11.41 17.66 1.25
N LYS A 94 11.47 18.58 2.23
CA LYS A 94 12.66 18.73 3.08
C LYS A 94 12.76 17.58 4.07
N GLN A 95 14.00 17.22 4.39
CA GLN A 95 14.27 16.17 5.35
C GLN A 95 15.64 16.31 5.97
N ALA A 96 15.80 15.82 7.20
CA ALA A 96 17.06 15.83 7.91
C ALA A 96 17.17 14.66 8.87
N MET A 97 18.39 14.17 9.05
CA MET A 97 18.77 13.19 10.06
C MET A 97 19.84 13.79 10.96
N ILE A 98 19.56 13.87 12.25
CA ILE A 98 20.39 14.55 13.24
C ILE A 98 20.79 13.52 14.29
N ALA A 99 22.08 13.34 14.54
CA ALA A 99 22.59 12.61 15.69
C ALA A 99 22.85 13.59 16.84
N GLN A 100 22.65 13.14 18.08
CA GLN A 100 22.85 13.98 19.27
C GLN A 100 23.87 13.36 20.25
N PRO A 101 25.11 13.07 19.81
CA PRO A 101 26.13 12.56 20.73
C PRO A 101 26.40 13.58 21.83
N PHE A 102 26.33 13.14 23.09
CA PHE A 102 26.55 13.99 24.27
C PHE A 102 25.66 15.26 24.32
N GLY A 103 24.49 15.23 23.67
CA GLY A 103 23.56 16.36 23.62
C GLY A 103 23.88 17.44 22.59
N GLN A 104 24.89 17.23 21.73
CA GLN A 104 25.20 18.16 20.64
C GLN A 104 24.56 17.70 19.32
N ASP A 105 23.82 18.59 18.67
CA ASP A 105 23.23 18.31 17.36
C ASP A 105 24.30 18.23 16.27
N ILE A 106 24.35 17.11 15.57
CA ILE A 106 25.16 16.87 14.38
C ILE A 106 24.23 16.40 13.27
N VAL A 107 24.04 17.24 12.26
CA VAL A 107 23.31 16.86 11.05
C VAL A 107 24.16 15.87 10.26
N LEU A 108 23.65 14.65 10.11
CA LEU A 108 24.29 13.59 9.33
C LEU A 108 23.90 13.67 7.86
N PHE A 109 22.68 14.11 7.59
CA PHE A 109 22.11 14.23 6.27
C PHE A 109 21.02 15.30 6.29
N ALA A 110 20.92 16.10 5.24
CA ALA A 110 19.76 16.95 5.02
C ALA A 110 19.50 17.24 3.54
N SER A 111 18.26 17.63 3.25
CA SER A 111 17.81 18.10 1.95
C SER A 111 16.85 19.27 2.12
N ASP A 112 17.00 20.30 1.29
CA ASP A 112 16.05 21.41 1.17
C ASP A 112 14.95 21.15 0.12
N GLY A 113 14.87 19.91 -0.39
CA GLY A 113 13.97 19.50 -1.47
C GLY A 113 14.56 19.67 -2.87
N LYS A 114 15.72 20.34 -3.01
CA LYS A 114 16.45 20.52 -4.28
C LYS A 114 17.88 20.04 -4.18
N THR A 115 18.58 20.46 -3.14
CA THR A 115 19.95 20.09 -2.83
C THR A 115 19.96 19.17 -1.63
N SER A 116 20.55 17.99 -1.79
CA SER A 116 20.75 17.02 -0.72
C SER A 116 22.23 16.90 -0.41
N TRP A 117 22.56 16.74 0.87
CA TRP A 117 23.93 16.59 1.33
C TRP A 117 24.01 15.66 2.52
N ALA A 118 25.17 15.04 2.70
CA ALA A 118 25.45 14.16 3.81
C ALA A 118 26.86 14.39 4.37
N LYS A 119 27.04 14.02 5.62
CA LYS A 119 28.35 13.94 6.25
C LYS A 119 28.97 12.59 5.94
N ASN A 120 30.13 12.60 5.30
CA ASN A 120 30.89 11.39 5.02
C ASN A 120 31.41 10.80 6.34
N PRO A 121 31.07 9.54 6.69
CA PRO A 121 31.46 8.97 7.99
C PRO A 121 32.96 8.69 8.11
N MET A 122 33.70 8.61 7.00
CA MET A 122 35.14 8.37 6.98
C MET A 122 35.94 9.66 7.05
N THR A 123 35.59 10.65 6.22
CA THR A 123 36.33 11.93 6.13
C THR A 123 35.80 12.99 7.08
N LEU A 124 34.58 12.79 7.62
CA LEU A 124 33.81 13.75 8.40
C LEU A 124 33.48 15.05 7.65
N GLN A 125 33.70 15.09 6.34
CA GLN A 125 33.39 16.23 5.49
C GLN A 125 31.93 16.22 5.09
N THR A 126 31.36 17.41 4.88
CA THR A 126 30.03 17.56 4.31
C THR A 126 30.13 17.60 2.80
N GLU A 127 29.40 16.72 2.13
CA GLU A 127 29.43 16.53 0.70
C GLU A 127 28.00 16.61 0.14
N LYS A 128 27.84 17.26 -1.02
CA LYS A 128 26.58 17.17 -1.77
C LYS A 128 26.42 15.75 -2.30
N LEU A 129 25.20 15.24 -2.25
CA LEU A 129 24.88 13.95 -2.86
C LEU A 129 25.00 14.05 -4.39
N SER A 130 25.35 12.93 -5.04
CA SER A 130 25.24 12.84 -6.50
C SER A 130 23.78 12.98 -6.95
N GLU A 131 23.56 13.23 -8.24
CA GLU A 131 22.21 13.34 -8.82
C GLU A 131 21.38 12.07 -8.54
N ASP A 132 21.92 10.89 -8.83
CA ASP A 132 21.26 9.60 -8.55
C ASP A 132 20.87 9.44 -7.08
N GLN A 133 21.75 9.84 -6.15
CA GLN A 133 21.49 9.78 -4.71
C GLN A 133 20.42 10.79 -4.30
N ALA A 134 20.44 11.99 -4.87
CA ALA A 134 19.44 13.02 -4.62
C ALA A 134 18.06 12.59 -5.15
N ASP A 135 17.99 11.93 -6.30
CA ASP A 135 16.76 11.40 -6.88
C ASP A 135 16.15 10.29 -6.02
N GLN A 136 16.97 9.33 -5.56
CA GLN A 136 16.52 8.33 -4.59
C GLN A 136 15.96 8.97 -3.32
N MET A 137 16.60 10.03 -2.86
CA MET A 137 16.20 10.75 -1.66
C MET A 137 14.88 11.51 -1.86
N LYS A 138 14.67 12.10 -3.04
CA LYS A 138 13.40 12.71 -3.43
C LYS A 138 12.27 11.70 -3.46
N LYS A 139 12.49 10.49 -4.00
CA LYS A 139 11.49 9.40 -3.98
C LYS A 139 11.07 9.02 -2.55
N ILE A 140 11.99 9.09 -1.59
CA ILE A 140 11.68 8.86 -0.17
C ILE A 140 10.83 10.01 0.39
N SER A 141 11.12 11.27 0.01
CA SER A 141 10.26 12.40 0.38
C SER A 141 8.87 12.32 -0.22
N ASP A 142 8.73 11.84 -1.46
CA ASP A 142 7.44 11.81 -2.17
C ASP A 142 6.41 10.91 -1.47
N ILE A 143 6.84 9.88 -0.73
CA ILE A 143 5.94 9.00 0.03
C ILE A 143 5.48 9.57 1.38
N PHE A 144 5.91 10.77 1.75
CA PHE A 144 5.43 11.48 2.94
C PHE A 144 3.97 11.93 2.80
N PRO A 145 3.18 11.99 3.89
CA PRO A 145 3.47 11.47 5.23
C PRO A 145 3.12 9.99 5.39
N ASN A 146 2.43 9.42 4.40
CA ASN A 146 2.04 8.02 4.38
C ASN A 146 2.14 7.49 2.94
N PRO A 147 2.89 6.39 2.71
CA PRO A 147 3.17 5.86 1.36
C PRO A 147 1.91 5.43 0.60
N LEU A 148 0.83 5.09 1.31
CA LEU A 148 -0.42 4.64 0.72
C LEU A 148 -1.40 5.79 0.45
N LEU A 149 -1.12 7.02 0.92
CA LEU A 149 -2.04 8.15 0.79
C LEU A 149 -2.14 8.70 -0.63
N ARG A 150 -0.98 8.85 -1.29
CA ARG A 150 -0.82 9.50 -2.61
C ARG A 150 -0.08 8.62 -3.62
N TYR A 151 0.02 7.32 -3.37
CA TYR A 151 0.80 6.38 -4.19
C TYR A 151 0.60 6.55 -5.71
N ARG A 152 -0.63 6.77 -6.20
CA ARG A 152 -0.87 7.00 -7.63
C ARG A 152 -0.21 8.26 -8.19
N LYS A 153 -0.25 9.37 -7.44
CA LYS A 153 0.40 10.62 -7.83
C LYS A 153 1.93 10.48 -7.80
N ASN A 154 2.42 9.55 -6.99
CA ASN A 154 3.83 9.25 -6.82
C ASN A 154 4.33 8.14 -7.77
N GLY A 155 3.57 7.81 -8.83
CA GLY A 155 4.00 6.83 -9.84
C GLY A 155 3.86 5.37 -9.42
N PHE A 156 2.93 5.04 -8.52
CA PHE A 156 2.68 3.65 -8.12
C PHE A 156 1.31 3.13 -8.56
N VAL A 157 1.26 1.83 -8.88
CA VAL A 157 0.04 1.05 -9.08
C VAL A 157 -0.12 0.07 -7.92
N ALA A 158 -1.33 -0.03 -7.37
CA ALA A 158 -1.65 -0.95 -6.29
C ALA A 158 -2.38 -2.19 -6.81
N ASN A 159 -1.92 -3.38 -6.43
CA ASN A 159 -2.51 -4.67 -6.77
C ASN A 159 -2.81 -5.47 -5.50
N LEU A 160 -3.99 -6.11 -5.42
CA LEU A 160 -4.25 -7.13 -4.41
C LEU A 160 -3.71 -8.44 -4.96
N VAL A 161 -2.63 -8.94 -4.36
CA VAL A 161 -1.96 -10.16 -4.83
C VAL A 161 -2.43 -11.41 -4.07
N GLY A 162 -3.32 -11.24 -3.09
CA GLY A 162 -3.97 -12.34 -2.36
C GLY A 162 -3.93 -12.14 -0.85
N ASN A 163 -4.02 -13.25 -0.12
CA ASN A 163 -3.95 -13.29 1.34
C ASN A 163 -2.72 -14.09 1.80
N ALA A 164 -2.23 -13.79 2.99
CA ALA A 164 -1.13 -14.51 3.61
C ALA A 164 -1.30 -14.58 5.13
N THR A 165 -0.66 -15.57 5.76
CA THR A 165 -0.54 -15.62 7.22
C THR A 165 0.86 -15.16 7.61
N VAL A 166 0.93 -14.08 8.38
CA VAL A 166 2.20 -13.47 8.83
C VAL A 166 2.16 -13.31 10.34
N GLY A 167 3.12 -13.92 11.05
CA GLY A 167 3.17 -13.85 12.52
C GLY A 167 1.88 -14.35 13.20
N GLY A 168 1.21 -15.35 12.61
CA GLY A 168 -0.07 -15.88 13.10
C GLY A 168 -1.31 -15.03 12.76
N LYS A 169 -1.16 -13.92 12.04
CA LYS A 169 -2.26 -13.04 11.62
C LYS A 169 -2.63 -13.27 10.16
N ASN A 170 -3.93 -13.28 9.87
CA ASN A 170 -4.42 -13.27 8.50
C ASN A 170 -4.27 -11.86 7.92
N THR A 171 -3.65 -11.75 6.76
CA THR A 171 -3.31 -10.48 6.12
C THR A 171 -3.76 -10.43 4.66
N PHE A 172 -4.15 -9.23 4.22
CA PHE A 172 -4.22 -8.90 2.80
C PHE A 172 -2.83 -8.53 2.30
N LYS A 173 -2.41 -9.10 1.17
CA LYS A 173 -1.13 -8.82 0.55
C LYS A 173 -1.35 -7.81 -0.58
N ILE A 174 -0.95 -6.56 -0.33
CA ILE A 174 -1.09 -5.43 -1.26
C ILE A 174 0.28 -5.10 -1.84
N GLU A 175 0.42 -5.20 -3.15
CA GLU A 175 1.62 -4.79 -3.87
C GLU A 175 1.46 -3.35 -4.37
N LEU A 176 2.44 -2.50 -4.07
CA LEU A 176 2.70 -1.24 -4.77
C LEU A 176 3.87 -1.45 -5.72
N LYS A 177 3.61 -1.31 -7.01
CA LYS A 177 4.62 -1.39 -8.07
C LYS A 177 4.88 0.01 -8.63
N GLU A 178 6.15 0.41 -8.67
CA GLU A 178 6.56 1.67 -9.32
C GLU A 178 6.41 1.54 -10.84
N THR A 179 5.93 2.58 -11.52
CA THR A 179 5.67 2.53 -12.97
C THR A 179 6.94 2.62 -13.82
N GLU A 180 7.97 3.27 -13.30
CA GLU A 180 9.22 3.55 -14.04
C GLU A 180 10.39 2.67 -13.61
N SER A 181 10.19 1.79 -12.62
CA SER A 181 11.22 0.88 -12.13
C SER A 181 10.66 -0.53 -11.93
N MET A 182 11.54 -1.51 -11.66
CA MET A 182 11.13 -2.84 -11.24
C MET A 182 10.97 -2.94 -9.71
N ASP A 183 11.16 -1.84 -8.99
CA ASP A 183 11.06 -1.82 -7.54
C ASP A 183 9.61 -2.07 -7.12
N THR A 184 9.47 -2.86 -6.06
CA THR A 184 8.18 -3.32 -5.59
C THR A 184 8.13 -3.23 -4.08
N THR A 185 7.01 -2.75 -3.54
CA THR A 185 6.74 -2.75 -2.10
C THR A 185 5.47 -3.51 -1.81
N ILE A 186 5.55 -4.53 -0.96
CA ILE A 186 4.42 -5.37 -0.57
C ILE A 186 4.06 -5.05 0.89
N PHE A 187 2.83 -4.65 1.12
CA PHE A 187 2.24 -4.45 2.44
C PHE A 187 1.38 -5.65 2.81
N TYR A 188 1.61 -6.20 4.00
CA TYR A 188 0.80 -7.25 4.59
C TYR A 188 -0.13 -6.61 5.64
N LEU A 189 -1.35 -6.25 5.24
CA LEU A 189 -2.31 -5.57 6.11
C LEU A 189 -3.12 -6.58 6.93
N ASP A 190 -3.10 -6.48 8.25
CA ASP A 190 -3.94 -7.29 9.14
C ASP A 190 -5.42 -7.17 8.72
N THR A 191 -6.09 -8.30 8.52
CA THR A 191 -7.48 -8.35 8.01
C THR A 191 -8.51 -7.76 8.97
N THR A 192 -8.16 -7.57 10.24
CA THR A 192 -9.03 -7.02 11.29
C THR A 192 -8.75 -5.53 11.50
N THR A 193 -7.47 -5.15 11.63
CA THR A 193 -7.09 -3.77 11.97
C THR A 193 -6.72 -2.92 10.76
N TYR A 194 -6.46 -3.54 9.61
CA TYR A 194 -5.92 -2.91 8.39
C TYR A 194 -4.56 -2.25 8.60
N LEU A 195 -3.87 -2.55 9.70
CA LEU A 195 -2.51 -2.08 9.96
C LEU A 195 -1.48 -3.04 9.32
N PRO A 196 -0.43 -2.53 8.67
CA PRO A 196 0.64 -3.39 8.17
C PRO A 196 1.32 -4.17 9.31
N VAL A 197 1.51 -5.48 9.15
CA VAL A 197 2.31 -6.28 10.10
C VAL A 197 3.69 -6.59 9.53
N ARG A 198 3.81 -6.55 8.21
CA ARG A 198 5.06 -6.67 7.47
C ARG A 198 5.01 -5.78 6.23
N ILE A 199 6.16 -5.24 5.87
CA ILE A 199 6.42 -4.56 4.61
C ILE A 199 7.65 -5.22 3.99
N GLU A 200 7.56 -5.64 2.73
CA GLU A 200 8.66 -6.19 1.96
C GLU A 200 8.95 -5.23 0.80
N LYS A 201 10.14 -4.64 0.77
CA LYS A 201 10.57 -3.73 -0.29
C LYS A 201 11.71 -4.37 -1.06
N THR A 202 11.51 -4.58 -2.36
CA THR A 202 12.55 -5.04 -3.28
C THR A 202 13.06 -3.85 -4.07
N VAL A 203 14.35 -3.53 -3.93
CA VAL A 203 15.04 -2.49 -4.71
C VAL A 203 16.29 -3.12 -5.32
N ASN A 204 16.51 -2.96 -6.63
CA ASN A 204 17.69 -3.55 -7.30
C ASN A 204 17.90 -5.05 -7.00
N ASN A 205 16.83 -5.83 -6.93
CA ASN A 205 16.80 -7.26 -6.54
C ASN A 205 17.20 -7.58 -5.09
N GLU A 206 17.42 -6.56 -4.25
CA GLU A 206 17.64 -6.74 -2.82
C GLU A 206 16.34 -6.61 -2.04
N LEU A 207 16.00 -7.64 -1.27
CA LEU A 207 14.82 -7.64 -0.41
C LEU A 207 15.13 -7.01 0.94
N ASN A 208 14.35 -6.00 1.30
CA ASN A 208 14.32 -5.40 2.63
C ASN A 208 12.98 -5.74 3.30
N THR A 209 13.02 -6.41 4.44
CA THR A 209 11.83 -6.79 5.20
C THR A 209 11.74 -5.95 6.47
N ILE A 210 10.60 -5.32 6.68
CA ILE A 210 10.25 -4.57 7.88
C ILE A 210 9.07 -5.29 8.54
N GLU A 211 9.24 -5.75 9.77
CA GLU A 211 8.18 -6.32 10.60
C GLU A 211 7.75 -5.31 11.65
N ILE A 212 6.47 -4.99 11.73
CA ILE A 212 5.96 -3.99 12.66
C ILE A 212 5.44 -4.68 13.91
N LYS A 213 5.99 -4.29 15.06
CA LYS A 213 5.74 -4.93 16.37
C LYS A 213 4.79 -4.13 17.25
N ALA A 214 4.78 -2.80 17.12
CA ALA A 214 3.90 -1.95 17.91
C ALA A 214 3.51 -0.66 17.19
N TYR A 215 2.32 -0.17 17.54
CA TYR A 215 1.73 1.06 17.05
C TYR A 215 1.39 1.99 18.22
N GLN A 216 1.38 3.29 17.96
CA GLN A 216 0.90 4.31 18.88
C GLN A 216 -0.06 5.25 18.15
N THR A 217 -1.09 5.73 18.85
CA THR A 217 -1.97 6.79 18.35
C THR A 217 -1.48 8.14 18.84
N ILE A 218 -1.24 9.08 17.93
CA ILE A 218 -0.84 10.46 18.20
C ILE A 218 -1.80 11.37 17.42
N ASP A 219 -2.50 12.26 18.11
CA ASP A 219 -3.50 13.17 17.54
C ASP A 219 -4.52 12.49 16.60
N GLY A 220 -4.97 11.29 17.00
CA GLY A 220 -5.93 10.50 16.24
C GLY A 220 -5.35 9.72 15.04
N MET A 221 -4.03 9.81 14.81
CA MET A 221 -3.34 9.09 13.75
C MET A 221 -2.48 7.95 14.31
N VAL A 222 -2.44 6.82 13.60
CA VAL A 222 -1.79 5.58 14.05
C VAL A 222 -0.43 5.41 13.39
N PHE A 223 0.63 5.48 14.18
CA PHE A 223 2.02 5.39 13.72
C PHE A 223 2.69 4.09 14.19
N PRO A 224 3.50 3.41 13.35
CA PRO A 224 4.36 2.35 13.82
C PRO A 224 5.45 2.94 14.71
N VAL A 225 5.68 2.35 15.88
CA VAL A 225 6.70 2.83 16.85
C VAL A 225 7.73 1.78 17.22
N LYS A 226 7.44 0.49 17.00
CA LYS A 226 8.42 -0.60 17.12
C LYS A 226 8.40 -1.45 15.87
N PHE A 227 9.56 -1.70 15.30
CA PHE A 227 9.70 -2.53 14.11
C PHE A 227 11.07 -3.20 14.05
N SER A 228 11.16 -4.30 13.30
CA SER A 228 12.41 -4.96 12.97
C SER A 228 12.69 -4.77 11.49
N ARG A 229 13.87 -4.28 11.12
CA ARG A 229 14.32 -4.19 9.75
C ARG A 229 15.41 -5.24 9.52
N ASN A 230 15.14 -6.23 8.67
CA ASN A 230 16.04 -7.36 8.41
C ASN A 230 16.56 -8.02 9.72
N GLY A 231 15.69 -8.16 10.71
CA GLY A 231 16.03 -8.74 12.02
C GLY A 231 16.69 -7.77 13.02
N THR A 232 16.98 -6.53 12.61
CA THR A 232 17.48 -5.48 13.51
C THR A 232 16.32 -4.64 14.04
N ASP A 233 16.12 -4.67 15.35
CA ASP A 233 15.04 -3.93 16.00
C ASP A 233 15.33 -2.44 16.10
N ALA A 234 14.27 -1.64 15.93
CA ALA A 234 14.28 -0.20 16.09
C ALA A 234 12.99 0.24 16.81
N GLU A 235 13.11 1.31 17.59
CA GLU A 235 12.01 1.93 18.34
C GLU A 235 12.03 3.44 18.15
N ILE A 236 10.85 4.03 17.93
CA ILE A 236 10.63 5.47 17.93
C ILE A 236 10.19 5.86 19.34
N ASN A 237 10.95 6.75 19.96
CA ASN A 237 10.71 7.22 21.31
C ASN A 237 9.66 8.32 21.36
N THR A 238 9.68 9.24 20.38
CA THR A 238 8.71 10.35 20.30
C THR A 238 8.40 10.67 18.85
N ILE A 239 7.17 11.15 18.62
CA ILE A 239 6.71 11.68 17.34
C ILE A 239 6.04 13.03 17.65
N VAL A 240 6.48 14.07 16.96
CA VAL A 240 5.89 15.41 17.03
C VAL A 240 5.40 15.78 15.64
N LEU A 241 4.12 16.11 15.54
CA LEU A 241 3.46 16.51 14.31
C LEU A 241 3.48 18.03 14.18
N ASN A 242 3.69 18.50 12.95
CA ASN A 242 3.83 19.92 12.60
C ASN A 242 4.75 20.69 13.57
N PRO A 243 5.97 20.19 13.84
CA PRO A 243 6.89 20.85 14.74
C PRO A 243 7.35 22.19 14.14
N GLU A 244 7.75 23.11 15.02
CA GLU A 244 8.57 24.24 14.59
C GLU A 244 9.96 23.73 14.19
N ILE A 245 10.40 24.08 12.98
CA ILE A 245 11.66 23.60 12.40
C ILE A 245 12.51 24.79 11.96
N ASP A 246 13.74 24.89 12.47
CA ASP A 246 14.73 25.81 11.94
C ASP A 246 15.07 25.43 10.49
N GLN A 247 14.69 26.31 9.56
CA GLN A 247 14.89 26.07 8.13
C GLN A 247 16.37 26.06 7.74
N ASN A 248 17.27 26.59 8.57
CA ASN A 248 18.71 26.53 8.30
C ASN A 248 19.27 25.11 8.42
N LEU A 249 18.58 24.22 9.13
CA LEU A 249 18.94 22.80 9.26
C LEU A 249 19.11 22.10 7.89
N PHE A 250 18.29 22.48 6.92
CA PHE A 250 18.24 21.83 5.61
C PHE A 250 19.31 22.37 4.64
N LYS A 251 19.82 23.57 4.89
CA LYS A 251 20.75 24.23 3.97
C LYS A 251 22.09 23.53 3.97
N PHE A 252 22.70 23.44 2.79
CA PHE A 252 24.08 22.99 2.68
C PHE A 252 24.99 23.94 3.50
N PRO A 253 25.80 23.43 4.44
CA PRO A 253 26.74 24.24 5.18
C PRO A 253 27.97 24.52 4.30
N GLY A 254 27.92 25.62 3.54
CA GLY A 254 28.98 26.06 2.65
C GLY A 254 28.59 27.27 1.83
#